data_AF-A0A1B1YPB3-F1
#
_entry.id   AF-A0A1B1YPB3-F1
#
_cell.length_a   1.000
_cell.length_b   1.000
_cell.length_c   1.000
_cell.angle_alpha   90.00
_cell.angle_beta   90.00
_cell.angle_gamma   90.00
#
_symmetry.space_group_name_H-M   'P 1'
#
loop_
_entity.id
_entity.type
_entity.pdbx_description
1 polymer ?
#
loop_
_entity_poly.entity_id
_entity_poly.type
_entity_poly.pdbx_seq_one_letter_code
_entity_poly.pdbx_strand_id
1 'polypeptide(L)'
;MHTRLDESMGVCRADFVKRFVKCRFPARRQAVDTASALGMDIDMAFYCISITSALPPEKRALEHLNSTLNYKSGVTGYGTEIFDHEQYLFILFANERNKLESWLDNAKAFLSSLDNEAVMAVSNIHVDFSEATNAYLEASTAYDNRFVMGDENILRFSDVSSAAKDIEPFTENYLEGFRRALYAGDAKALHDRINELFRILKTKKFSLFAFRIIYNEIVSMLLNKYLSYGDVSENSIRYYDIFELSRCRKVSDLTEILQQLCNDILRREEQNMPNENPVIGRITDYIRENYTDPGLSIGTIAEIYGMSAAALSQKYKEQTGMYPSEYLMLLRMEKAKELLSKTDMSIQEIGTSVGYYDASSFIRRFKQHMGMTPAKYRMLVKNASTK
;
A
#
# COMPACT_ATOMS: atom_id res chain seq x y z
N MET A 1 20.41 -2.02 -49.36
CA MET A 1 20.70 -0.61 -49.04
C MET A 1 19.50 0.06 -48.37
N HIS A 2 18.27 -0.17 -48.85
CA HIS A 2 17.01 0.28 -48.21
C HIS A 2 16.81 -0.21 -46.76
N THR A 3 17.04 -1.49 -46.48
CA THR A 3 16.90 -2.06 -45.12
C THR A 3 17.82 -1.43 -44.06
N ARG A 4 19.06 -1.06 -44.42
CA ARG A 4 19.99 -0.39 -43.50
C ARG A 4 19.61 1.08 -43.22
N LEU A 5 18.96 1.75 -44.18
CA LEU A 5 18.47 3.12 -44.00
C LEU A 5 17.21 3.16 -43.13
N ASP A 6 16.30 2.21 -43.28
CA ASP A 6 15.11 2.08 -42.43
C ASP A 6 15.47 1.71 -40.98
N GLU A 7 16.42 0.80 -40.78
CA GLU A 7 16.96 0.50 -39.44
C GLU A 7 17.62 1.73 -38.81
N SER A 8 18.38 2.52 -39.59
CA SER A 8 18.99 3.77 -39.12
C SER A 8 17.94 4.82 -38.72
N MET A 9 16.86 4.96 -39.49
CA MET A 9 15.78 5.91 -39.20
C MET A 9 14.97 5.50 -37.97
N GLY A 10 14.73 4.20 -37.78
CA GLY A 10 14.10 3.66 -36.57
C GLY A 10 14.90 4.00 -35.30
N VAL A 11 16.23 3.85 -35.35
CA VAL A 11 17.12 4.20 -34.22
C VAL A 11 17.08 5.71 -33.93
N CYS A 12 17.09 6.57 -34.95
CA CYS A 12 17.00 8.01 -34.78
C CYS A 12 15.66 8.45 -34.15
N ARG A 13 14.54 7.83 -34.54
CA ARG A 13 13.22 8.10 -33.95
C ARG A 13 13.17 7.67 -32.48
N ALA A 14 13.74 6.51 -32.15
CA ALA A 14 13.85 6.07 -30.76
C ALA A 14 14.71 7.02 -29.91
N ASP A 15 15.82 7.54 -30.45
CA ASP A 15 16.64 8.55 -29.77
C ASP A 15 15.86 9.87 -29.55
N PHE A 16 15.08 10.30 -30.55
CA PHE A 16 14.22 11.47 -30.40
C PHE A 16 13.23 11.28 -29.23
N VAL A 17 12.52 10.16 -29.17
CA VAL A 17 11.56 9.86 -28.08
C VAL A 17 12.26 9.93 -26.72
N LYS A 18 13.44 9.32 -26.59
CA LYS A 18 14.25 9.36 -25.35
C LYS A 18 14.71 10.78 -24.99
N ARG A 19 15.00 11.63 -25.96
CA ARG A 19 15.38 13.04 -25.74
C ARG A 19 14.18 13.90 -25.37
N PHE A 20 13.03 13.65 -25.98
CA PHE A 20 11.78 14.36 -25.73
C PHE A 20 11.33 14.17 -24.28
N VAL A 21 11.24 12.93 -23.81
CA VAL A 21 10.85 12.64 -22.41
C VAL A 21 11.87 13.12 -21.36
N LYS A 22 13.10 13.41 -21.78
CA LYS A 22 14.13 14.03 -20.93
C LYS A 22 14.13 15.56 -21.00
N CYS A 23 13.14 16.16 -21.67
CA CYS A 23 13.03 17.59 -21.94
C CYS A 23 14.33 18.20 -22.50
N ARG A 24 15.04 17.46 -23.37
CA ARG A 24 16.31 17.93 -23.99
C ARG A 24 16.09 18.86 -25.18
N PHE A 25 14.92 19.47 -25.26
CA PHE A 25 14.58 20.48 -26.26
C PHE A 25 14.22 21.78 -25.52
N PRO A 26 15.04 22.83 -25.61
CA PRO A 26 14.79 24.10 -24.92
C PRO A 26 13.57 24.87 -25.44
N ALA A 27 13.04 24.54 -26.62
CA ALA A 27 11.82 25.14 -27.17
C ALA A 27 11.03 24.17 -28.05
N ARG A 28 9.69 24.31 -28.07
CA ARG A 28 8.77 23.52 -28.91
C ARG A 28 9.21 23.49 -30.37
N ARG A 29 9.56 24.66 -30.94
CA ARG A 29 10.01 24.79 -32.33
C ARG A 29 11.19 23.88 -32.65
N GLN A 30 12.20 23.81 -31.78
CA GLN A 30 13.36 22.96 -32.01
C GLN A 30 13.01 21.47 -31.97
N ALA A 31 12.09 21.07 -31.08
CA ALA A 31 11.57 19.71 -31.06
C ALA A 31 10.84 19.37 -32.36
N VAL A 32 9.96 20.27 -32.83
CA VAL A 32 9.19 20.11 -34.08
C VAL A 32 10.12 20.04 -35.30
N ASP A 33 11.11 20.92 -35.40
CA ASP A 33 12.08 20.93 -36.50
C ASP A 33 12.89 19.62 -36.53
N THR A 34 13.34 19.16 -35.36
CA THR A 34 14.10 17.90 -35.24
C THR A 34 13.23 16.68 -35.57
N ALA A 35 11.98 16.66 -35.13
CA ALA A 35 11.02 15.60 -35.42
C ALA A 35 10.66 15.55 -36.91
N SER A 36 10.43 16.71 -37.52
CA SER A 36 10.09 16.83 -38.95
C SER A 36 11.20 16.28 -39.84
N ALA A 37 12.47 16.50 -39.47
CA ALA A 37 13.62 15.92 -40.18
C ALA A 37 13.65 14.37 -40.14
N LEU A 38 12.97 13.76 -39.16
CA LEU A 38 12.82 12.31 -39.02
C LEU A 38 11.50 11.77 -39.63
N GLY A 39 10.72 12.64 -40.28
CA GLY A 39 9.39 12.33 -40.79
C GLY A 39 8.36 12.11 -39.67
N MET A 40 8.55 12.75 -38.52
CA MET A 40 7.63 12.69 -37.38
C MET A 40 6.81 13.98 -37.32
N ASP A 41 5.49 13.83 -37.23
CA ASP A 41 4.55 14.93 -37.03
C ASP A 41 4.11 14.94 -35.57
N ILE A 42 4.63 15.93 -34.84
CA ILE A 42 4.39 16.12 -33.41
C ILE A 42 3.74 17.48 -33.11
N ASP A 43 3.55 18.36 -34.10
CA ASP A 43 3.09 19.73 -33.87
C ASP A 43 1.56 19.79 -33.72
N MET A 44 1.07 19.16 -32.66
CA MET A 44 -0.35 19.07 -32.34
C MET A 44 -0.66 19.73 -31.00
N ALA A 45 -1.94 20.08 -30.79
CA ALA A 45 -2.37 20.82 -29.61
C ALA A 45 -2.17 20.05 -28.29
N PHE A 46 -2.27 18.72 -28.33
CA PHE A 46 -2.22 17.87 -27.14
C PHE A 46 -1.27 16.70 -27.34
N TYR A 47 -0.68 16.25 -26.24
CA TYR A 47 0.04 14.98 -26.19
C TYR A 47 -0.13 14.27 -24.85
N CYS A 48 0.09 12.96 -24.84
CA CYS A 48 0.22 12.18 -23.61
C CYS A 48 1.29 11.10 -23.79
N ILE A 49 1.76 10.56 -22.68
CA ILE A 49 2.73 9.47 -22.64
C ILE A 49 2.04 8.22 -22.10
N SER A 50 2.27 7.10 -22.77
CA SER A 50 1.79 5.79 -22.35
C SER A 50 2.96 4.83 -22.18
N ILE A 51 2.93 4.03 -21.12
CA ILE A 51 3.86 2.91 -20.89
C ILE A 51 3.04 1.63 -20.87
N THR A 52 3.47 0.63 -21.65
CA THR A 52 2.83 -0.69 -21.69
C THR A 52 3.83 -1.76 -21.30
N SER A 53 3.34 -2.85 -20.70
CA SER A 53 4.16 -4.04 -20.52
C SER A 53 4.54 -4.62 -21.89
N ALA A 54 5.75 -5.16 -22.01
CA ALA A 54 6.12 -5.94 -23.16
C ALA A 54 5.40 -7.30 -23.10
N LEU A 55 5.00 -7.78 -24.28
CA LEU A 55 4.36 -9.07 -24.44
C LEU A 55 5.41 -10.09 -24.90
N PRO A 56 5.70 -11.14 -24.12
CA PRO A 56 6.62 -12.19 -24.53
C PRO A 56 6.01 -13.08 -25.63
N PRO A 57 6.69 -13.33 -26.77
CA PRO A 57 7.56 -12.47 -27.53
C PRO A 57 6.98 -12.31 -28.95
N GLU A 58 6.17 -11.28 -29.20
CA GLU A 58 5.80 -10.92 -30.58
C GLU A 58 6.07 -9.43 -30.84
N LYS A 59 7.10 -9.15 -31.66
CA LYS A 59 7.26 -7.84 -32.32
C LYS A 59 5.97 -7.36 -33.02
N ARG A 60 5.06 -8.29 -33.34
CA ARG A 60 3.75 -8.02 -33.94
C ARG A 60 2.88 -7.08 -33.12
N ALA A 61 2.92 -7.10 -31.79
CA ALA A 61 2.09 -6.22 -30.97
C ALA A 61 2.54 -4.74 -31.12
N LEU A 62 3.84 -4.50 -31.04
CA LEU A 62 4.44 -3.18 -31.27
C LEU A 62 4.24 -2.71 -32.71
N GLU A 63 4.46 -3.59 -33.69
CA GLU A 63 4.21 -3.31 -35.11
C GLU A 63 2.73 -2.98 -35.37
N HIS A 64 1.82 -3.70 -34.73
CA HIS A 64 0.39 -3.45 -34.85
C HIS A 64 0.01 -2.10 -34.22
N LEU A 65 0.42 -1.83 -32.98
CA LEU A 65 0.17 -0.54 -32.33
C LEU A 65 0.75 0.61 -33.16
N ASN A 66 1.96 0.48 -33.68
CA ASN A 66 2.56 1.46 -34.59
C ASN A 66 1.77 1.59 -35.92
N SER A 67 1.19 0.51 -36.43
CA SER A 67 0.34 0.56 -37.63
C SER A 67 -1.00 1.28 -37.39
N THR A 68 -1.50 1.31 -36.15
CA THR A 68 -2.71 2.05 -35.79
C THR A 68 -2.48 3.56 -35.62
N LEU A 69 -1.21 3.97 -35.43
CA LEU A 69 -0.79 5.38 -35.26
C LEU A 69 -0.72 6.16 -36.60
N ASN A 70 -1.54 5.75 -37.57
CA ASN A 70 -1.60 6.34 -38.90
C ASN A 70 -2.39 7.66 -38.93
N TYR A 71 -1.97 8.58 -39.79
CA TYR A 71 -2.56 9.93 -40.00
C TYR A 71 -4.10 9.96 -40.17
N LYS A 72 -4.72 8.86 -40.62
CA LYS A 72 -6.18 8.75 -40.79
C LYS A 72 -6.97 8.73 -39.48
N SER A 73 -6.35 8.40 -38.34
CA SER A 73 -7.02 8.36 -37.04
C SER A 73 -7.12 9.74 -36.37
N GLY A 74 -6.36 10.74 -36.86
CA GLY A 74 -6.19 12.03 -36.20
C GLY A 74 -5.26 11.99 -34.98
N VAL A 75 -4.55 10.88 -34.78
CA VAL A 75 -3.53 10.69 -33.76
C VAL A 75 -2.24 10.28 -34.45
N THR A 76 -1.14 10.96 -34.12
CA THR A 76 0.21 10.49 -34.45
C THR A 76 0.88 10.00 -33.18
N GLY A 77 1.75 9.01 -33.31
CA GLY A 77 2.48 8.55 -32.13
C GLY A 77 3.72 7.76 -32.48
N TYR A 78 4.58 7.64 -31.49
CA TYR A 78 5.91 7.09 -31.65
C TYR A 78 6.25 6.22 -30.45
N GLY A 79 6.39 4.91 -30.70
CA GLY A 79 6.77 3.91 -29.72
C GLY A 79 8.26 3.62 -29.71
N THR A 80 8.84 3.41 -28.54
CA THR A 80 10.17 2.81 -28.36
C THR A 80 10.16 1.84 -27.20
N GLU A 81 11.01 0.84 -27.27
CA GLU A 81 11.29 -0.05 -26.15
C GLU A 81 12.11 0.66 -25.07
N ILE A 82 11.77 0.39 -23.81
CA ILE A 82 12.46 0.86 -22.60
C ILE A 82 12.65 -0.32 -21.63
N PHE A 83 13.71 -0.30 -20.81
CA PHE A 83 14.06 -1.35 -19.82
C PHE A 83 14.13 -2.79 -20.37
N ASP A 84 15.32 -3.25 -20.78
CA ASP A 84 15.66 -4.65 -21.08
C ASP A 84 14.57 -5.50 -21.76
N HIS A 85 13.84 -4.92 -22.72
CA HIS A 85 12.75 -5.56 -23.47
C HIS A 85 11.47 -5.88 -22.70
N GLU A 86 11.26 -5.28 -21.53
CA GLU A 86 10.08 -5.53 -20.69
C GLU A 86 8.99 -4.46 -20.78
N GLN A 87 9.27 -3.30 -21.40
CA GLN A 87 8.32 -2.19 -21.48
C GLN A 87 8.40 -1.43 -22.81
N TYR A 88 7.25 -0.91 -23.24
CA TYR A 88 7.17 0.00 -24.39
C TYR A 88 6.65 1.37 -23.96
N LEU A 89 7.35 2.41 -24.41
CA LEU A 89 7.01 3.80 -24.21
C LEU A 89 6.44 4.36 -25.51
N PHE A 90 5.23 4.93 -25.45
CA PHE A 90 4.60 5.63 -26.55
C PHE A 90 4.41 7.11 -26.20
N ILE A 91 4.71 7.99 -27.13
CA ILE A 91 4.27 9.39 -27.10
C ILE A 91 3.19 9.56 -28.16
N LEU A 92 2.03 10.05 -27.76
CA LEU A 92 0.86 10.23 -28.61
C LEU A 92 0.54 11.72 -28.73
N PHE A 93 0.24 12.18 -29.95
CA PHE A 93 -0.08 13.57 -30.28
C PHE A 93 -1.43 13.63 -31.00
N ALA A 94 -2.26 14.62 -30.67
CA ALA A 94 -3.52 14.88 -31.36
C ALA A 94 -3.95 16.35 -31.22
N ASN A 95 -4.79 16.83 -32.14
CA ASN A 95 -5.42 18.15 -32.02
C ASN A 95 -6.69 18.15 -31.15
N GLU A 96 -7.22 16.97 -30.83
CA GLU A 96 -8.42 16.79 -30.00
C GLU A 96 -8.17 15.75 -28.92
N ARG A 97 -8.51 16.07 -27.66
CA ARG A 97 -8.33 15.16 -26.52
C ARG A 97 -9.05 13.82 -26.69
N ASN A 98 -10.27 13.85 -27.22
CA ASN A 98 -11.09 12.64 -27.42
C ASN A 98 -10.44 11.63 -28.38
N LYS A 99 -9.59 12.09 -29.30
CA LYS A 99 -8.87 11.22 -30.24
C LYS A 99 -7.78 10.42 -29.52
N LEU A 100 -7.04 11.06 -28.60
CA LEU A 100 -6.07 10.36 -27.74
C LEU A 100 -6.79 9.29 -26.92
N GLU A 101 -7.89 9.65 -26.26
CA GLU A 101 -8.66 8.71 -25.44
C GLU A 101 -9.20 7.52 -26.25
N SER A 102 -9.79 7.79 -27.41
CA SER A 102 -10.28 6.72 -28.29
C SER A 102 -9.17 5.79 -28.76
N TRP A 103 -7.96 6.32 -29.03
CA TRP A 103 -6.83 5.48 -29.41
C TRP A 103 -6.35 4.63 -28.23
N LEU A 104 -6.23 5.22 -27.04
CA LEU A 104 -5.81 4.53 -25.82
C LEU A 104 -6.74 3.36 -25.48
N ASP A 105 -8.06 3.56 -25.55
CA ASP A 105 -9.05 2.52 -25.29
C ASP A 105 -8.94 1.35 -26.29
N ASN A 106 -8.78 1.67 -27.58
CA ASN A 106 -8.57 0.64 -28.61
C ASN A 106 -7.25 -0.12 -28.43
N ALA A 107 -6.17 0.60 -28.08
CA ALA A 107 -4.88 0.00 -27.80
C ALA A 107 -4.94 -0.93 -26.59
N LYS A 108 -5.62 -0.53 -25.51
CA LYS A 108 -5.84 -1.38 -24.33
C LYS A 108 -6.66 -2.62 -24.68
N ALA A 109 -7.75 -2.46 -25.43
CA ALA A 109 -8.57 -3.60 -25.86
C ALA A 109 -7.77 -4.60 -26.71
N PHE A 110 -6.93 -4.11 -27.63
CA PHE A 110 -6.02 -4.95 -28.41
C PHE A 110 -5.00 -5.66 -27.53
N LEU A 111 -4.31 -4.95 -26.64
CA LEU A 111 -3.34 -5.54 -25.71
C LEU A 111 -3.97 -6.63 -24.83
N SER A 112 -5.15 -6.36 -24.28
CA SER A 112 -5.92 -7.33 -23.49
C SER A 112 -6.38 -8.55 -24.32
N SER A 113 -6.58 -8.41 -25.63
CA SER A 113 -6.90 -9.56 -26.50
C SER A 113 -5.72 -10.50 -26.72
N LEU A 114 -4.49 -10.00 -26.56
CA LEU A 114 -3.27 -10.80 -26.68
C LEU A 114 -2.86 -11.42 -25.34
N ASP A 115 -2.94 -10.63 -24.27
CA ASP A 115 -2.66 -11.06 -22.91
C ASP A 115 -3.56 -10.31 -21.93
N ASN A 116 -4.37 -11.04 -21.17
CA ASN A 116 -5.26 -10.45 -20.18
C ASN A 116 -4.48 -9.72 -19.07
N GLU A 117 -3.21 -10.05 -18.84
CA GLU A 117 -2.34 -9.39 -17.86
C GLU A 117 -1.58 -8.18 -18.44
N ALA A 118 -1.84 -7.81 -19.70
CA ALA A 118 -1.16 -6.67 -20.34
C ALA A 118 -1.52 -5.35 -19.64
N VAL A 119 -0.49 -4.65 -19.16
CA VAL A 119 -0.65 -3.37 -18.46
C VAL A 119 -0.47 -2.22 -19.43
N MET A 120 -1.32 -1.20 -19.32
CA MET A 120 -1.18 0.08 -20.01
C MET A 120 -1.40 1.21 -19.01
N ALA A 121 -0.41 2.08 -18.88
CA ALA A 121 -0.41 3.20 -17.97
C ALA A 121 -0.20 4.52 -18.71
N VAL A 122 -0.93 5.57 -18.34
CA VAL A 122 -1.00 6.80 -19.12
C VAL A 122 -0.88 8.03 -18.21
N SER A 123 -0.13 9.02 -18.68
CA SER A 123 -0.04 10.35 -18.07
C SER A 123 -1.35 11.14 -18.19
N ASN A 124 -1.40 12.34 -17.59
CA ASN A 124 -2.38 13.33 -18.00
C ASN A 124 -2.14 13.78 -19.44
N ILE A 125 -3.12 14.50 -20.01
CA ILE A 125 -2.97 15.14 -21.31
C ILE A 125 -2.30 16.50 -21.11
N HIS A 126 -1.19 16.70 -21.81
CA HIS A 126 -0.36 17.90 -21.75
C HIS A 126 -0.46 18.72 -23.04
N VAL A 127 -0.08 20.00 -22.94
CA VAL A 127 -0.06 20.96 -24.06
C VAL A 127 1.35 21.50 -24.29
N ASP A 128 2.09 21.75 -23.22
CA ASP A 128 3.44 22.29 -23.28
C ASP A 128 4.49 21.16 -23.31
N PHE A 129 5.41 21.22 -24.26
CA PHE A 129 6.50 20.25 -24.39
C PHE A 129 7.51 20.36 -23.25
N SER A 130 7.55 21.48 -22.52
CA SER A 130 8.34 21.58 -21.29
C SER A 130 7.89 20.60 -20.20
N GLU A 131 6.63 20.16 -20.25
CA GLU A 131 6.06 19.18 -19.32
C GLU A 131 6.39 17.73 -19.69
N ALA A 132 7.15 17.47 -20.76
CA ALA A 132 7.38 16.10 -21.26
C ALA A 132 8.03 15.17 -20.23
N THR A 133 8.93 15.72 -19.40
CA THR A 133 9.51 14.97 -18.28
C THR A 133 8.46 14.63 -17.24
N ASN A 134 7.56 15.57 -16.91
CA ASN A 134 6.48 15.33 -15.95
C ASN A 134 5.51 14.29 -16.50
N ALA A 135 5.09 14.40 -17.76
CA ALA A 135 4.23 13.41 -18.43
C ALA A 135 4.84 12.00 -18.35
N TYR A 136 6.15 11.87 -18.55
CA TYR A 136 6.84 10.59 -18.44
C TYR A 136 6.82 10.06 -17.00
N LEU A 137 7.12 10.91 -16.02
CA LEU A 137 7.09 10.54 -14.60
C LEU A 137 5.66 10.16 -14.15
N GLU A 138 4.63 10.83 -14.66
CA GLU A 138 3.22 10.50 -14.41
C GLU A 138 2.87 9.10 -14.95
N ALA A 139 3.19 8.82 -16.21
CA ALA A 139 2.96 7.51 -16.82
C ALA A 139 3.75 6.40 -16.11
N SER A 140 5.02 6.66 -15.76
CA SER A 140 5.86 5.74 -14.99
C SER A 140 5.29 5.47 -13.60
N THR A 141 4.83 6.52 -12.90
CA THR A 141 4.19 6.38 -11.59
C THR A 141 2.90 5.57 -11.68
N ALA A 142 2.09 5.81 -12.71
CA ALA A 142 0.89 5.01 -12.97
C ALA A 142 1.23 3.54 -13.26
N TYR A 143 2.28 3.28 -14.03
CA TYR A 143 2.75 1.92 -14.33
C TYR A 143 3.27 1.19 -13.09
N ASP A 144 3.94 1.89 -12.18
CA ASP A 144 4.40 1.31 -10.90
C ASP A 144 3.22 0.93 -10.00
N ASN A 145 2.08 1.62 -10.10
CA ASN A 145 0.87 1.31 -9.33
C ASN A 145 0.10 0.09 -9.85
N ARG A 146 0.51 -0.54 -10.95
CA ARG A 146 -0.11 -1.77 -11.51
C ARG A 146 -0.26 -2.88 -10.48
N PHE A 147 0.70 -2.98 -9.56
CA PHE A 147 0.70 -3.98 -8.50
C PHE A 147 -0.56 -3.90 -7.62
N VAL A 148 -1.01 -2.67 -7.33
CA VAL A 148 -2.15 -2.40 -6.42
C VAL A 148 -3.45 -2.23 -7.19
N MET A 149 -3.41 -1.54 -8.32
CA MET A 149 -4.61 -1.16 -9.08
C MET A 149 -5.05 -2.20 -10.12
N GLY A 150 -4.22 -3.23 -10.34
CA GLY A 150 -4.49 -4.29 -11.30
C GLY A 150 -4.15 -3.91 -12.74
N ASP A 151 -4.60 -4.75 -13.66
CA ASP A 151 -4.29 -4.75 -15.09
C ASP A 151 -5.55 -4.67 -15.97
N GLU A 152 -6.76 -4.70 -15.39
CA GLU A 152 -8.03 -4.73 -16.13
C GLU A 152 -8.27 -3.47 -16.97
N ASN A 153 -7.98 -2.30 -16.41
CA ASN A 153 -8.23 -1.00 -17.03
C ASN A 153 -6.94 -0.24 -17.31
N ILE A 154 -7.04 0.84 -18.10
CA ILE A 154 -5.93 1.78 -18.28
C ILE A 154 -5.61 2.42 -16.93
N LEU A 155 -4.35 2.30 -16.50
CA LEU A 155 -3.84 2.92 -15.29
C LEU A 155 -3.56 4.40 -15.53
N ARG A 156 -4.47 5.27 -15.09
CA ARG A 156 -4.33 6.71 -15.29
C ARG A 156 -3.65 7.36 -14.09
N PHE A 157 -2.73 8.28 -14.36
CA PHE A 157 -2.10 9.04 -13.28
C PHE A 157 -3.10 9.83 -12.42
N SER A 158 -4.20 10.31 -13.00
CA SER A 158 -5.29 10.98 -12.28
C SER A 158 -5.92 10.09 -11.20
N ASP A 159 -6.11 8.80 -11.48
CA ASP A 159 -6.59 7.81 -10.51
C ASP A 159 -5.59 7.64 -9.36
N VAL A 160 -4.29 7.53 -9.68
CA VAL A 160 -3.22 7.40 -8.67
C VAL A 160 -3.14 8.64 -7.78
N SER A 161 -3.22 9.84 -8.37
CA SER A 161 -3.20 11.11 -7.64
C SER A 161 -4.40 11.25 -6.69
N SER A 162 -5.58 10.78 -7.12
CA SER A 162 -6.77 10.76 -6.27
C SER A 162 -6.62 9.81 -5.08
N ALA A 163 -6.10 8.60 -5.33
CA ALA A 163 -5.89 7.56 -4.31
C ALA A 163 -4.86 7.97 -3.23
N ALA A 164 -3.93 8.87 -3.55
CA ALA A 164 -2.92 9.35 -2.60
C ALA A 164 -3.49 10.32 -1.54
N LYS A 165 -4.70 10.87 -1.71
CA LYS A 165 -5.27 11.89 -0.81
C LYS A 165 -6.04 11.31 0.39
N ASP A 166 -6.32 10.00 0.40
CA ASP A 166 -7.23 9.36 1.37
C ASP A 166 -6.52 8.52 2.47
N ILE A 167 -5.23 8.76 2.73
CA ILE A 167 -4.37 7.83 3.48
C ILE A 167 -4.64 7.79 5.01
N GLU A 168 -5.14 8.87 5.61
CA GLU A 168 -4.84 9.13 7.04
C GLU A 168 -5.82 8.59 8.12
N PRO A 169 -7.13 8.30 7.91
CA PRO A 169 -7.96 7.80 9.03
C PRO A 169 -8.04 6.27 9.19
N PHE A 170 -7.78 5.51 8.13
CA PHE A 170 -8.02 4.06 8.11
C PHE A 170 -6.88 3.25 8.74
N THR A 171 -5.65 3.72 8.54
CA THR A 171 -4.41 2.97 8.81
C THR A 171 -4.23 2.70 10.32
N GLU A 172 -4.44 3.68 11.19
CA GLU A 172 -4.25 3.52 12.64
C GLU A 172 -5.20 2.48 13.27
N ASN A 173 -6.50 2.56 12.99
CA ASN A 173 -7.49 1.64 13.59
C ASN A 173 -7.27 0.19 13.15
N TYR A 174 -6.92 -0.01 11.88
CA TYR A 174 -6.66 -1.34 11.35
C TYR A 174 -5.38 -1.94 11.94
N LEU A 175 -4.28 -1.17 11.94
CA LEU A 175 -2.98 -1.63 12.45
C LEU A 175 -3.02 -1.95 13.94
N GLU A 176 -3.73 -1.14 14.75
CA GLU A 176 -3.95 -1.46 16.17
C GLU A 176 -4.75 -2.76 16.35
N GLY A 177 -5.80 -2.98 15.55
CA GLY A 177 -6.57 -4.22 15.56
C GLY A 177 -5.73 -5.44 15.16
N PHE A 178 -4.88 -5.29 14.15
CA PHE A 178 -3.94 -6.33 13.71
C PHE A 178 -2.91 -6.65 14.80
N ARG A 179 -2.28 -5.61 15.37
CA ARG A 179 -1.33 -5.71 16.47
C ARG A 179 -1.93 -6.50 17.63
N ARG A 180 -3.15 -6.17 18.04
CA ARG A 180 -3.86 -6.87 19.13
C ARG A 180 -4.06 -8.35 18.85
N ALA A 181 -4.56 -8.71 17.67
CA ALA A 181 -4.77 -10.11 17.28
C ALA A 181 -3.45 -10.90 17.31
N LEU A 182 -2.37 -10.29 16.79
CA LEU A 182 -1.05 -10.89 16.74
C LEU A 182 -0.47 -11.16 18.14
N TYR A 183 -0.50 -10.17 19.04
CA TYR A 183 0.08 -10.33 20.39
C TYR A 183 -0.82 -11.13 21.33
N ALA A 184 -2.12 -11.24 21.05
CA ALA A 184 -3.02 -12.12 21.79
C ALA A 184 -2.88 -13.61 21.41
N GLY A 185 -2.20 -13.94 20.30
CA GLY A 185 -2.13 -15.31 19.79
C GLY A 185 -3.47 -15.82 19.25
N ASP A 186 -4.40 -14.93 18.90
CA ASP A 186 -5.70 -15.31 18.36
C ASP A 186 -5.59 -15.55 16.85
N ALA A 187 -5.35 -16.80 16.48
CA ALA A 187 -5.22 -17.25 15.10
C ALA A 187 -6.41 -16.83 14.22
N LYS A 188 -7.63 -16.94 14.76
CA LYS A 188 -8.84 -16.62 14.01
C LYS A 188 -8.95 -15.12 13.79
N ALA A 189 -8.74 -14.32 14.83
CA ALA A 189 -8.75 -12.86 14.71
C ALA A 189 -7.65 -12.37 13.76
N LEU A 190 -6.45 -12.96 13.79
CA LEU A 190 -5.34 -12.58 12.91
C LEU A 190 -5.67 -12.89 11.43
N HIS A 191 -6.25 -14.05 11.16
CA HIS A 191 -6.70 -14.42 9.83
C HIS A 191 -7.84 -13.52 9.33
N ASP A 192 -8.81 -13.20 10.19
CA ASP A 192 -9.91 -12.28 9.90
C ASP A 192 -9.39 -10.88 9.54
N ARG A 193 -8.35 -10.41 10.24
CA ARG A 193 -7.71 -9.13 9.93
C ARG A 193 -7.01 -9.14 8.57
N ILE A 194 -6.26 -10.19 8.23
CA ILE A 194 -5.63 -10.30 6.90
C ILE A 194 -6.70 -10.28 5.79
N ASN A 195 -7.81 -11.00 5.97
CA ASN A 195 -8.92 -11.01 5.02
C ASN A 195 -9.59 -9.63 4.90
N GLU A 196 -9.72 -8.92 6.02
CA GLU A 196 -10.19 -7.54 6.04
C GLU A 196 -9.27 -6.63 5.22
N LEU A 197 -7.94 -6.68 5.45
CA LEU A 197 -6.95 -5.93 4.67
C LEU A 197 -7.08 -6.21 3.19
N PHE A 198 -7.19 -7.49 2.81
CA PHE A 198 -7.35 -7.86 1.41
C PHE A 198 -8.63 -7.27 0.79
N ARG A 199 -9.76 -7.33 1.52
CA ARG A 199 -11.02 -6.70 1.08
C ARG A 199 -10.84 -5.21 0.91
N ILE A 200 -10.16 -4.54 1.84
CA ILE A 200 -9.91 -3.11 1.78
C ILE A 200 -9.03 -2.76 0.57
N LEU A 201 -7.94 -3.49 0.36
CA LEU A 201 -7.03 -3.29 -0.77
C LEU A 201 -7.70 -3.55 -2.12
N LYS A 202 -8.69 -4.45 -2.19
CA LYS A 202 -9.49 -4.67 -3.40
C LYS A 202 -10.58 -3.62 -3.63
N THR A 203 -11.20 -3.12 -2.57
CA THR A 203 -12.39 -2.25 -2.67
C THR A 203 -12.04 -0.77 -2.75
N LYS A 204 -10.92 -0.36 -2.13
CA LYS A 204 -10.44 1.01 -2.20
C LYS A 204 -9.26 1.10 -3.17
N LYS A 205 -9.24 2.16 -3.98
CA LYS A 205 -8.05 2.51 -4.75
C LYS A 205 -6.99 3.03 -3.77
N PHE A 206 -5.95 2.25 -3.53
CA PHE A 206 -4.77 2.72 -2.79
C PHE A 206 -3.66 3.13 -3.76
N SER A 207 -2.89 4.15 -3.39
CA SER A 207 -1.60 4.37 -4.03
C SER A 207 -0.59 3.30 -3.56
N LEU A 208 0.38 2.98 -4.42
CA LEU A 208 1.50 2.10 -4.10
C LEU A 208 2.26 2.57 -2.86
N PHE A 209 2.35 3.88 -2.65
CA PHE A 209 2.97 4.45 -1.47
C PHE A 209 2.21 4.11 -0.19
N ALA A 210 0.89 4.33 -0.17
CA ALA A 210 0.05 4.01 0.99
C ALA A 210 0.09 2.50 1.30
N PHE A 211 0.03 1.69 0.25
CA PHE A 211 0.18 0.25 0.35
C PHE A 211 1.51 -0.15 1.00
N ARG A 212 2.63 0.42 0.54
CA ARG A 212 3.96 0.15 1.08
C ARG A 212 4.06 0.49 2.57
N ILE A 213 3.43 1.57 3.04
CA ILE A 213 3.40 1.92 4.46
C ILE A 213 2.70 0.81 5.26
N ILE A 214 1.46 0.49 4.90
CA ILE A 214 0.64 -0.49 5.63
C ILE A 214 1.33 -1.85 5.66
N TYR A 215 1.79 -2.32 4.50
CA TYR A 215 2.44 -3.61 4.36
C TYR A 215 3.75 -3.68 5.16
N ASN A 216 4.64 -2.69 5.03
CA ASN A 216 5.91 -2.70 5.76
C ASN A 216 5.70 -2.72 7.27
N GLU A 217 4.66 -2.06 7.77
CA GLU A 217 4.35 -2.06 9.20
C GLU A 217 3.83 -3.43 9.66
N ILE A 218 2.93 -4.05 8.89
CA ILE A 218 2.42 -5.41 9.17
C ILE A 218 3.54 -6.44 9.19
N VAL A 219 4.39 -6.43 8.16
CA VAL A 219 5.55 -7.32 8.05
C VAL A 219 6.49 -7.12 9.22
N SER A 220 6.79 -5.87 9.56
CA SER A 220 7.64 -5.54 10.71
C SER A 220 7.03 -6.09 12.00
N MET A 221 5.72 -5.97 12.22
CA MET A 221 5.05 -6.54 13.38
C MET A 221 5.15 -8.07 13.42
N LEU A 222 4.86 -8.74 12.31
CA LEU A 222 4.92 -10.19 12.20
C LEU A 222 6.34 -10.72 12.40
N LEU A 223 7.33 -10.09 11.79
CA LEU A 223 8.74 -10.47 11.92
C LEU A 223 9.25 -10.26 13.34
N ASN A 224 8.94 -9.12 13.97
CA ASN A 224 9.28 -8.90 15.37
C ASN A 224 8.69 -9.98 16.28
N LYS A 225 7.42 -10.37 16.05
CA LYS A 225 6.78 -11.45 16.78
C LYS A 225 7.44 -12.80 16.49
N TYR A 226 7.77 -13.10 15.24
CA TYR A 226 8.45 -14.34 14.86
C TYR A 226 9.84 -14.47 15.49
N LEU A 227 10.62 -13.39 15.48
CA LEU A 227 11.96 -13.32 16.08
C LEU A 227 11.92 -13.35 17.62
N SER A 228 10.81 -12.95 18.25
CA SER A 228 10.63 -13.06 19.70
C SER A 228 10.65 -14.50 20.22
N TYR A 229 10.43 -15.49 19.34
CA TYR A 229 10.42 -16.92 19.66
C TYR A 229 11.78 -17.62 19.62
N GLY A 230 12.89 -16.88 19.40
CA GLY A 230 14.24 -17.46 19.32
C GLY A 230 14.79 -17.54 17.89
N ASP A 231 16.00 -18.10 17.80
CA ASP A 231 17.06 -17.74 16.85
C ASP A 231 16.67 -17.62 15.36
N VAL A 232 17.45 -16.79 14.65
CA VAL A 232 17.33 -16.48 13.22
C VAL A 232 17.58 -17.74 12.39
N SER A 233 16.58 -18.60 12.24
CA SER A 233 16.66 -19.75 11.33
C SER A 233 16.71 -19.28 9.86
N GLU A 234 17.28 -20.07 8.93
CA GLU A 234 17.26 -19.78 7.48
C GLU A 234 15.84 -19.46 6.94
N ASN A 235 14.78 -19.96 7.58
CA ASN A 235 13.39 -19.65 7.23
C ASN A 235 12.96 -18.21 7.57
N SER A 236 13.58 -17.57 8.57
CA SER A 236 13.31 -16.16 8.91
C SER A 236 13.82 -15.19 7.83
N ILE A 237 14.86 -15.60 7.09
CA ILE A 237 15.50 -14.82 6.03
C ILE A 237 14.63 -14.84 4.75
N ARG A 238 13.81 -15.87 4.51
CA ARG A 238 12.86 -15.90 3.37
C ARG A 238 11.82 -14.78 3.42
N TYR A 239 11.37 -14.41 4.62
CA TYR A 239 10.39 -13.33 4.81
C TYR A 239 11.01 -11.92 4.67
N TYR A 240 12.35 -11.83 4.72
CA TYR A 240 13.14 -10.63 4.44
C TYR A 240 13.81 -10.68 3.06
N ASP A 241 13.56 -11.71 2.25
CA ASP A 241 14.20 -11.81 0.95
C ASP A 241 13.65 -10.73 0.03
N ILE A 242 14.51 -9.74 -0.26
CA ILE A 242 14.26 -8.67 -1.21
C ILE A 242 13.79 -9.22 -2.56
N PHE A 243 14.17 -10.45 -2.90
CA PHE A 243 13.79 -11.13 -4.13
C PHE A 243 12.37 -11.71 -4.10
N GLU A 244 11.84 -12.16 -2.96
CA GLU A 244 10.45 -12.64 -2.90
C GLU A 244 9.46 -11.47 -2.99
N LEU A 245 9.83 -10.33 -2.41
CA LEU A 245 9.05 -9.10 -2.53
C LEU A 245 9.09 -8.49 -3.93
N SER A 246 10.22 -8.59 -4.63
CA SER A 246 10.33 -8.11 -6.01
C SER A 246 9.56 -8.99 -7.00
N ARG A 247 9.25 -10.24 -6.63
CA ARG A 247 8.48 -11.19 -7.44
C ARG A 247 6.97 -11.04 -7.30
N CYS A 248 6.49 -10.33 -6.28
CA CYS A 248 5.06 -10.05 -6.12
C CYS A 248 4.57 -9.20 -7.29
N ARG A 249 3.66 -9.74 -8.11
CA ARG A 249 3.06 -9.06 -9.27
C ARG A 249 1.68 -8.49 -8.96
N LYS A 250 0.97 -9.11 -8.01
CA LYS A 250 -0.38 -8.72 -7.58
C LYS A 250 -0.48 -8.69 -6.06
N VAL A 251 -1.45 -7.93 -5.53
CA VAL A 251 -1.76 -7.87 -4.08
C VAL A 251 -2.02 -9.27 -3.47
N SER A 252 -2.54 -10.21 -4.27
CA SER A 252 -2.76 -11.60 -3.87
C SER A 252 -1.48 -12.28 -3.40
N ASP A 253 -0.39 -12.13 -4.16
CA ASP A 253 0.89 -12.79 -3.91
C ASP A 253 1.43 -12.40 -2.53
N LEU A 254 1.28 -11.11 -2.20
CA LEU A 254 1.69 -10.59 -0.90
C LEU A 254 0.81 -11.07 0.24
N THR A 255 -0.49 -11.22 -0.01
CA THR A 255 -1.43 -11.73 0.99
C THR A 255 -1.10 -13.17 1.35
N GLU A 256 -0.69 -13.98 0.38
CA GLU A 256 -0.23 -15.35 0.61
C GLU A 256 1.03 -15.39 1.49
N ILE A 257 2.01 -14.51 1.22
CA ILE A 257 3.22 -14.38 2.05
C ILE A 257 2.85 -14.02 3.49
N LEU A 258 1.98 -13.03 3.69
CA LEU A 258 1.53 -12.63 5.02
C LEU A 258 0.79 -13.76 5.75
N GLN A 259 -0.06 -14.51 5.05
CA GLN A 259 -0.76 -15.66 5.62
C GLN A 259 0.20 -16.78 6.02
N GLN A 260 1.20 -17.08 5.18
CA GLN A 260 2.25 -18.06 5.49
C GLN A 260 3.03 -17.66 6.74
N LEU A 261 3.45 -16.39 6.82
CA LEU A 261 4.18 -15.87 7.98
C LEU A 261 3.33 -15.95 9.28
N CYS A 262 2.05 -15.58 9.21
CA CYS A 262 1.14 -15.74 10.35
C CYS A 262 1.00 -17.21 10.78
N ASN A 263 0.84 -18.14 9.83
CA ASN A 263 0.74 -19.56 10.14
C ASN A 263 2.02 -20.09 10.78
N ASP A 264 3.19 -19.63 10.34
CA ASP A 264 4.47 -20.01 10.92
C ASP A 264 4.66 -19.46 12.34
N ILE A 265 4.19 -18.23 12.60
CA ILE A 265 4.16 -17.65 13.95
C ILE A 265 3.26 -18.48 14.87
N LEU A 266 2.06 -18.82 14.43
CA LEU A 266 1.11 -19.61 15.20
C LEU A 266 1.63 -21.03 15.46
N ARG A 267 2.26 -21.66 14.47
CA ARG A 267 2.93 -22.96 14.65
C ARG A 267 4.08 -22.89 15.66
N ARG A 268 4.87 -21.83 15.63
CA ARG A 268 5.91 -21.61 16.64
C ARG A 268 5.31 -21.33 18.02
N GLU A 269 4.18 -20.63 18.11
CA GLU A 269 3.45 -20.47 19.38
C GLU A 269 3.00 -21.82 19.94
N GLU A 270 2.43 -22.68 19.10
CA GLU A 270 2.01 -24.04 19.48
C GLU A 270 3.20 -24.94 19.85
N GLN A 271 4.31 -24.86 19.11
CA GLN A 271 5.52 -25.67 19.34
C GLN A 271 6.36 -25.17 20.54
N ASN A 272 6.30 -23.89 20.87
CA ASN A 272 6.97 -23.29 22.03
C ASN A 272 6.11 -23.33 23.31
N MET A 273 4.89 -23.89 23.24
CA MET A 273 4.20 -24.39 24.43
C MET A 273 4.67 -25.84 24.68
N PRO A 274 5.53 -26.19 25.67
CA PRO A 274 5.98 -25.42 26.84
C PRO A 274 7.50 -25.37 27.12
N ASN A 275 7.86 -24.36 27.92
CA ASN A 275 8.95 -24.27 28.92
C ASN A 275 10.20 -23.42 28.61
N GLU A 276 10.03 -22.12 28.29
CA GLU A 276 10.86 -20.96 28.71
C GLU A 276 10.40 -19.71 27.93
N ASN A 277 9.52 -18.82 28.43
CA ASN A 277 9.77 -17.86 29.52
C ASN A 277 8.40 -17.46 30.15
N PRO A 278 7.94 -18.15 31.19
CA PRO A 278 6.55 -18.09 31.69
C PRO A 278 6.14 -16.74 32.29
N VAL A 279 7.07 -15.80 32.50
CA VAL A 279 6.82 -14.62 33.33
C VAL A 279 6.07 -13.52 32.57
N ILE A 280 6.46 -13.17 31.34
CA ILE A 280 5.81 -12.07 30.58
C ILE A 280 4.41 -12.45 30.09
N GLY A 281 4.21 -13.69 29.64
CA GLY A 281 2.87 -14.21 29.33
C GLY A 281 1.94 -14.14 30.53
N ARG A 282 2.38 -14.65 31.69
CA ARG A 282 1.61 -14.56 32.95
C ARG A 282 1.35 -13.13 33.38
N ILE A 283 2.29 -12.21 33.19
CA ILE A 283 2.07 -10.77 33.48
C ILE A 283 0.98 -10.21 32.56
N THR A 284 1.00 -10.55 31.27
CA THR A 284 -0.03 -10.12 30.31
C THR A 284 -1.42 -10.64 30.71
N ASP A 285 -1.51 -11.93 31.05
CA ASP A 285 -2.76 -12.54 31.50
C ASP A 285 -3.24 -11.94 32.82
N TYR A 286 -2.33 -11.71 33.77
CA TYR A 286 -2.66 -11.04 35.03
C TYR A 286 -3.21 -9.63 34.80
N ILE A 287 -2.61 -8.85 33.90
CA ILE A 287 -3.15 -7.54 33.50
C ILE A 287 -4.55 -7.69 32.91
N ARG A 288 -4.76 -8.68 32.04
CA ARG A 288 -6.05 -8.92 31.37
C ARG A 288 -7.15 -9.34 32.34
N GLU A 289 -6.83 -10.09 33.38
CA GLU A 289 -7.80 -10.53 34.38
C GLU A 289 -8.11 -9.43 35.41
N ASN A 290 -7.15 -8.53 35.67
CA ASN A 290 -7.25 -7.54 36.75
C ASN A 290 -7.36 -6.08 36.27
N TYR A 291 -7.51 -5.83 34.97
CA TYR A 291 -7.52 -4.46 34.42
C TYR A 291 -8.59 -3.54 35.03
N THR A 292 -9.68 -4.10 35.57
CA THR A 292 -10.76 -3.36 36.20
C THR A 292 -10.40 -2.80 37.57
N ASP A 293 -9.28 -3.22 38.18
CA ASP A 293 -8.82 -2.72 39.47
C ASP A 293 -8.14 -1.33 39.31
N PRO A 294 -8.70 -0.24 39.87
CA PRO A 294 -8.06 1.08 39.84
C PRO A 294 -6.68 1.12 40.53
N GLY A 295 -6.42 0.21 41.47
CA GLY A 295 -5.16 0.05 42.19
C GLY A 295 -4.06 -0.67 41.41
N LEU A 296 -4.39 -1.32 40.29
CA LEU A 296 -3.43 -2.09 39.51
C LEU A 296 -2.32 -1.17 38.97
N SER A 297 -1.10 -1.44 39.41
CA SER A 297 0.12 -0.73 38.99
C SER A 297 1.21 -1.71 38.55
N ILE A 298 2.19 -1.20 37.81
CA ILE A 298 3.33 -2.03 37.42
C ILE A 298 4.17 -2.41 38.64
N GLY A 299 4.19 -1.58 39.68
CA GLY A 299 4.83 -1.90 40.96
C GLY A 299 4.19 -3.13 41.62
N THR A 300 2.86 -3.14 41.74
CA THR A 300 2.13 -4.27 42.34
C THR A 300 2.31 -5.56 41.54
N ILE A 301 2.36 -5.48 40.22
CA ILE A 301 2.63 -6.66 39.38
C ILE A 301 4.07 -7.14 39.60
N ALA A 302 5.04 -6.22 39.63
CA ALA A 302 6.44 -6.57 39.82
C ALA A 302 6.70 -7.27 41.16
N GLU A 303 6.02 -6.84 42.24
CA GLU A 303 6.07 -7.50 43.54
C GLU A 303 5.58 -8.96 43.50
N ILE A 304 4.46 -9.22 42.80
CA ILE A 304 3.90 -10.57 42.65
C ILE A 304 4.89 -11.53 41.98
N TYR A 305 5.66 -11.03 41.02
CA TYR A 305 6.63 -11.82 40.26
C TYR A 305 8.07 -11.71 40.79
N GLY A 306 8.29 -11.06 41.95
CA GLY A 306 9.60 -10.93 42.57
C GLY A 306 10.62 -10.11 41.74
N MET A 307 10.13 -9.15 40.94
CA MET A 307 10.95 -8.30 40.08
C MET A 307 10.91 -6.84 40.55
N SER A 308 11.90 -6.04 40.15
CA SER A 308 11.75 -4.58 40.22
C SER A 308 10.83 -4.09 39.10
N ALA A 309 10.06 -3.03 39.34
CA ALA A 309 9.15 -2.46 38.34
C ALA A 309 9.89 -2.03 37.05
N ALA A 310 11.12 -1.54 37.18
CA ALA A 310 11.97 -1.18 36.05
C ALA A 310 12.40 -2.42 35.25
N ALA A 311 12.85 -3.49 35.90
CA ALA A 311 13.25 -4.73 35.24
C ALA A 311 12.05 -5.40 34.54
N LEU A 312 10.88 -5.41 35.19
CA LEU A 312 9.65 -5.92 34.57
C LEU A 312 9.28 -5.08 33.36
N SER A 313 9.24 -3.75 33.48
CA SER A 313 8.89 -2.86 32.38
C SER A 313 9.82 -3.00 31.19
N GLN A 314 11.12 -3.11 31.45
CA GLN A 314 12.13 -3.26 30.42
C GLN A 314 12.03 -4.63 29.74
N LYS A 315 11.95 -5.72 30.52
CA LYS A 315 11.80 -7.09 29.98
C LYS A 315 10.49 -7.24 29.20
N TYR A 316 9.40 -6.65 29.70
CA TYR A 316 8.10 -6.64 29.02
C TYR A 316 8.20 -5.86 27.71
N LYS A 317 8.86 -4.70 27.69
CA LYS A 317 9.09 -3.93 26.45
C LYS A 317 9.98 -4.65 25.45
N GLU A 318 11.06 -5.28 25.90
CA GLU A 318 11.95 -6.06 25.04
C GLU A 318 11.22 -7.21 24.37
N GLN A 319 10.27 -7.85 25.06
CA GLN A 319 9.52 -8.98 24.51
C GLN A 319 8.24 -8.58 23.76
N THR A 320 7.58 -7.48 24.12
CA THR A 320 6.26 -7.09 23.56
C THR A 320 6.31 -5.85 22.68
N GLY A 321 7.43 -5.13 22.65
CA GLY A 321 7.58 -3.85 21.95
C GLY A 321 6.92 -2.65 22.65
N MET A 322 6.21 -2.85 23.76
CA MET A 322 5.51 -1.78 24.49
C MET A 322 5.71 -1.88 26.00
N TYR A 323 5.47 -0.79 26.73
CA TYR A 323 5.51 -0.87 28.19
C TYR A 323 4.24 -1.53 28.74
N PRO A 324 4.31 -2.26 29.88
CA PRO A 324 3.13 -2.91 30.45
C PRO A 324 2.06 -1.92 30.91
N SER A 325 2.46 -0.70 31.28
CA SER A 325 1.55 0.40 31.62
C SER A 325 0.76 0.89 30.40
N GLU A 326 1.40 0.88 29.24
CA GLU A 326 0.80 1.20 27.95
C GLU A 326 -0.20 0.12 27.55
N TYR A 327 0.18 -1.17 27.69
CA TYR A 327 -0.73 -2.30 27.46
C TYR A 327 -2.01 -2.23 28.32
N LEU A 328 -1.87 -2.00 29.63
CA LEU A 328 -3.02 -1.84 30.54
C LEU A 328 -3.92 -0.67 30.10
N MET A 329 -3.33 0.47 29.76
CA MET A 329 -4.09 1.64 29.31
C MET A 329 -4.88 1.35 28.02
N LEU A 330 -4.24 0.72 27.03
CA LEU A 330 -4.88 0.33 25.77
C LEU A 330 -6.05 -0.63 26.01
N LEU A 331 -5.86 -1.64 26.86
CA LEU A 331 -6.90 -2.60 27.22
C LEU A 331 -8.11 -1.91 27.87
N ARG A 332 -7.87 -0.97 28.80
CA ARG A 332 -8.95 -0.18 29.42
C ARG A 332 -9.70 0.68 28.41
N MET A 333 -9.01 1.30 27.46
CA MET A 333 -9.63 2.09 26.41
C MET A 333 -10.50 1.24 25.48
N GLU A 334 -10.07 0.03 25.13
CA GLU A 334 -10.88 -0.90 24.34
C GLU A 334 -12.18 -1.25 25.05
N LYS A 335 -12.09 -1.68 26.32
CA LYS A 335 -13.27 -2.05 27.10
C LYS A 335 -14.19 -0.87 27.29
N ALA A 336 -13.66 0.34 27.42
CA ALA A 336 -14.46 1.56 27.43
C ALA A 336 -15.19 1.78 26.09
N LYS A 337 -14.52 1.60 24.94
CA LYS A 337 -15.17 1.71 23.62
C LYS A 337 -16.30 0.70 23.44
N GLU A 338 -16.10 -0.54 23.89
CA GLU A 338 -17.13 -1.59 23.86
C GLU A 338 -18.35 -1.20 24.70
N LEU A 339 -18.15 -0.71 25.92
CA LEU A 339 -19.25 -0.28 26.79
C LEU A 339 -19.95 0.97 26.25
N LEU A 340 -19.20 1.94 25.71
CA LEU A 340 -19.78 3.14 25.11
C LEU A 340 -20.69 2.84 23.92
N SER A 341 -20.41 1.76 23.17
CA SER A 341 -21.18 1.36 22.00
C SER A 341 -22.33 0.40 22.33
N LYS A 342 -22.15 -0.50 23.31
CA LYS A 342 -23.10 -1.58 23.60
C LYS A 342 -24.05 -1.28 24.76
N THR A 343 -23.78 -0.27 25.59
CA THR A 343 -24.55 -0.01 26.80
C THR A 343 -24.95 1.46 26.96
N ASP A 344 -25.95 1.69 27.79
CA ASP A 344 -26.42 3.02 28.22
C ASP A 344 -25.77 3.51 29.52
N MET A 345 -24.75 2.79 30.03
CA MET A 345 -24.03 3.18 31.24
C MET A 345 -23.54 4.62 31.15
N SER A 346 -23.62 5.38 32.23
CA SER A 346 -23.05 6.73 32.29
C SER A 346 -21.53 6.71 32.06
N ILE A 347 -20.97 7.84 31.63
CA ILE A 347 -19.52 7.98 31.42
C ILE A 347 -18.74 7.71 32.72
N GLN A 348 -19.34 8.04 33.86
CA GLN A 348 -18.78 7.77 35.18
C GLN A 348 -18.75 6.27 35.47
N GLU A 349 -19.87 5.55 35.30
CA GLU A 349 -19.93 4.10 35.51
C GLU A 349 -18.97 3.35 34.59
N ILE A 350 -18.84 3.78 33.33
CA ILE A 350 -17.87 3.21 32.40
C ILE A 350 -16.44 3.40 32.90
N GLY A 351 -16.08 4.63 33.29
CA GLY A 351 -14.75 4.92 33.83
C GLY A 351 -14.39 4.01 35.01
N THR A 352 -15.32 3.83 35.95
CA THR A 352 -15.12 2.94 37.10
C THR A 352 -15.04 1.47 36.68
N SER A 353 -15.91 1.02 35.77
CA SER A 353 -15.94 -0.39 35.31
C SER A 353 -14.69 -0.84 34.57
N VAL A 354 -13.94 0.10 33.96
CA VAL A 354 -12.68 -0.20 33.27
C VAL A 354 -11.45 0.14 34.12
N GLY A 355 -11.60 0.40 35.42
CA GLY A 355 -10.49 0.57 36.35
C GLY A 355 -9.93 1.99 36.46
N TYR A 356 -10.75 3.03 36.33
CA TYR A 356 -10.40 4.39 36.76
C TYR A 356 -11.12 4.75 38.07
N TYR A 357 -10.41 5.47 38.95
CA TYR A 357 -10.98 5.96 40.22
C TYR A 357 -12.13 6.95 40.00
N ASP A 358 -12.01 7.81 39.00
CA ASP A 358 -12.96 8.87 38.75
C ASP A 358 -13.15 9.16 37.26
N ALA A 359 -14.31 9.73 36.93
CA ALA A 359 -14.71 10.04 35.57
C ALA A 359 -13.77 11.07 34.91
N SER A 360 -13.21 12.02 35.67
CA SER A 360 -12.36 13.08 35.10
C SER A 360 -11.03 12.50 34.60
N SER A 361 -10.43 11.60 35.38
CA SER A 361 -9.22 10.86 35.00
C SER A 361 -9.45 10.01 33.75
N PHE A 362 -10.57 9.30 33.70
CA PHE A 362 -10.98 8.53 32.53
C PHE A 362 -11.19 9.40 31.29
N ILE A 363 -12.01 10.46 31.38
CA ILE A 363 -12.33 11.36 30.26
C ILE A 363 -11.06 11.98 29.70
N ARG A 364 -10.13 12.43 30.55
CA ARG A 364 -8.85 13.00 30.12
C ARG A 364 -8.01 11.99 29.34
N ARG A 365 -7.87 10.76 29.86
CA ARG A 365 -7.10 9.68 29.21
C ARG A 365 -7.74 9.23 27.90
N PHE A 366 -9.05 9.04 27.90
CA PHE A 366 -9.80 8.68 26.70
C PHE A 366 -9.68 9.75 25.62
N LYS A 367 -9.80 11.04 25.98
CA LYS A 367 -9.60 12.14 25.02
C LYS A 367 -8.18 12.19 24.48
N GLN A 368 -7.18 11.98 25.33
CA GLN A 368 -5.78 11.95 24.91
C GLN A 368 -5.52 10.83 23.89
N HIS A 369 -6.12 9.65 24.11
CA HIS A 369 -5.87 8.48 23.26
C HIS A 369 -6.75 8.42 22.00
N MET A 370 -8.01 8.84 22.10
CA MET A 370 -8.99 8.74 21.00
C MET A 370 -9.17 10.05 20.22
N GLY A 371 -8.46 11.13 20.61
CA GLY A 371 -8.62 12.47 20.03
C GLY A 371 -9.96 13.15 20.35
N MET A 372 -10.87 12.49 21.09
CA MET A 372 -12.22 12.98 21.39
C MET A 372 -12.74 12.47 22.74
N THR A 373 -13.72 13.16 23.31
CA THR A 373 -14.30 12.76 24.61
C THR A 373 -15.15 11.50 24.49
N PRO A 374 -15.30 10.70 25.57
CA PRO A 374 -16.19 9.52 25.61
C PRO A 374 -17.62 9.83 25.17
N ALA A 375 -18.17 10.96 25.59
CA ALA A 375 -19.52 11.40 25.22
C ALA A 375 -19.65 11.64 23.70
N LYS A 376 -18.67 12.33 23.11
CA LYS A 376 -18.64 12.56 21.66
C LYS A 376 -18.48 11.25 20.89
N TYR A 377 -17.63 10.34 21.37
CA TYR A 377 -17.45 9.01 20.79
C TYR A 377 -18.76 8.22 20.78
N ARG A 378 -19.49 8.17 21.91
CA ARG A 378 -20.80 7.49 22.00
C ARG A 378 -21.80 8.01 20.97
N MET A 379 -21.91 9.33 20.82
CA MET A 379 -22.83 9.92 19.84
C MET A 379 -22.53 9.45 18.41
N LEU A 380 -21.24 9.41 18.03
CA LEU A 380 -20.81 8.96 16.69
C LEU A 380 -21.17 7.49 16.44
N VAL A 381 -20.90 6.61 17.41
CA VAL A 381 -21.14 5.17 17.23
C VAL A 381 -22.63 4.83 17.24
N LYS A 382 -23.45 5.51 18.07
CA LYS A 382 -24.91 5.31 18.03
C LYS A 382 -25.53 5.80 16.72
N ASN A 383 -25.11 6.96 16.20
CA ASN A 383 -25.63 7.48 14.93
C ASN A 383 -25.26 6.61 13.72
N ALA A 384 -24.12 5.90 13.77
CA ALA A 384 -23.72 4.94 12.75
C ALA A 384 -24.48 3.61 12.83
N SER A 385 -25.14 3.31 13.96
CA SER A 385 -25.93 2.09 14.18
C SER A 385 -27.43 2.27 13.88
N THR A 386 -27.88 3.51 13.68
CA THR A 386 -29.27 3.88 13.35
C THR A 386 -29.46 4.23 11.86
N LYS A 387 -28.41 4.07 11.04
CA LYS A 387 -28.45 4.08 9.58
C LYS A 387 -28.13 2.69 9.07
#